data_AF-A0ABD3H5E1-F1
#
_entry.id   AF-A0ABD3H5E1-F1
#
_cell.length_a   1.000
_cell.length_b   1.000
_cell.length_c   1.000
_cell.angle_alpha   90.00
_cell.angle_beta   90.00
_cell.angle_gamma   90.00
#
_symmetry.space_group_name_H-M   'P 1'
#
loop_
_entity.id
_entity.type
_entity.pdbx_description
1 polymer ?
#
loop_
_entity_poly.entity_id
_entity_poly.type
_entity_poly.pdbx_seq_one_letter_code
_entity_poly.pdbx_strand_id
1 'polypeptide(L)'
;MLPEGRDNAIVEEKRMRDEAKLDIGSSDAAGPRVTRRRGGDIVADVPSSSRAPPPPLGPMEGVIDETLRLVNVAPMLFRTVLQDVDFSGYRFPKGWKVMPWLRAPHMDAEYFPQPEKFIPERWDDKNVNFEAFRPFGGGARTCVGNKFARLQVSVFLHHVSVGYKWTLLNPDAKMQHLPHPKPVDGGPMNFAVLA
;
A
#
# COMPACT_ATOMS: atom_id res chain seq x y z
N MET A 1 13.81 -39.45 -3.92
CA MET A 1 12.43 -39.32 -3.42
C MET A 1 12.31 -38.02 -2.66
N LEU A 2 11.81 -36.98 -3.32
CA LEU A 2 11.40 -35.71 -2.72
C LEU A 2 9.88 -35.65 -2.92
N PRO A 3 9.04 -35.64 -1.87
CA PRO A 3 7.61 -35.63 -2.08
C PRO A 3 7.02 -34.21 -1.98
N GLU A 4 6.44 -33.76 -3.10
CA GLU A 4 5.05 -33.28 -3.24
C GLU A 4 4.52 -32.09 -2.39
N GLY A 5 5.36 -31.39 -1.63
CA GLY A 5 4.91 -30.30 -0.74
C GLY A 5 4.85 -28.89 -1.34
N ARG A 6 5.51 -28.61 -2.48
CA ARG A 6 5.58 -27.24 -3.05
C ARG A 6 4.49 -26.93 -4.07
N ASP A 7 4.04 -27.93 -4.82
CA ASP A 7 3.04 -27.72 -5.88
C ASP A 7 1.64 -27.49 -5.29
N ASN A 8 1.33 -28.13 -4.15
CA ASN A 8 0.04 -27.95 -3.47
C ASN A 8 -0.13 -26.54 -2.87
N ALA A 9 0.95 -25.88 -2.43
CA ALA A 9 0.85 -24.52 -1.88
C ALA A 9 0.49 -23.47 -2.96
N ILE A 10 0.97 -23.68 -4.19
CA ILE A 10 0.72 -22.77 -5.33
C ILE A 10 -0.69 -23.00 -5.90
N VAL A 11 -1.16 -24.26 -5.92
CA VAL A 11 -2.53 -24.62 -6.33
C VAL A 11 -3.56 -24.09 -5.33
N GLU A 12 -3.26 -24.14 -4.03
CA GLU A 12 -4.14 -23.59 -2.98
C GLU A 12 -4.16 -22.06 -2.95
N GLU A 13 -3.03 -21.40 -3.25
CA GLU A 13 -2.99 -19.96 -3.46
C GLU A 13 -3.85 -19.56 -4.67
N LYS A 14 -3.82 -20.35 -5.74
CA LYS A 14 -4.64 -20.10 -6.94
C LYS A 14 -6.13 -20.28 -6.69
N ARG A 15 -6.53 -21.21 -5.82
CA ARG A 15 -7.94 -21.46 -5.47
C ARG A 15 -8.52 -20.40 -4.53
N MET A 16 -7.74 -19.91 -3.57
CA MET A 16 -8.14 -18.77 -2.73
C MET A 16 -8.33 -17.47 -3.53
N ARG A 17 -7.70 -17.33 -4.71
CA ARG A 17 -7.83 -16.18 -5.61
C ARG A 17 -9.19 -16.10 -6.32
N ASP A 18 -9.77 -17.25 -6.68
CA ASP A 18 -11.03 -17.29 -7.43
C ASP A 18 -12.25 -16.93 -6.55
N GLU A 19 -12.16 -17.13 -5.24
CA GLU A 19 -13.32 -17.05 -4.32
C GLU A 19 -13.40 -15.74 -3.51
N ALA A 20 -12.29 -15.00 -3.34
CA ALA A 20 -12.29 -13.66 -2.74
C ALA A 20 -13.12 -12.64 -3.55
N LYS A 21 -13.45 -12.97 -4.80
CA LYS A 21 -14.30 -12.18 -5.70
C LYS A 21 -15.79 -12.18 -5.31
N LEU A 22 -16.24 -13.09 -4.45
CA LEU A 22 -17.67 -13.29 -4.17
C LEU A 22 -18.20 -12.61 -2.90
N ASP A 23 -17.34 -12.13 -2.00
CA ASP A 23 -17.75 -11.69 -0.66
C ASP A 23 -17.66 -10.16 -0.45
N ILE A 24 -17.41 -9.37 -1.50
CA ILE A 24 -17.36 -7.90 -1.44
C ILE A 24 -18.79 -7.35 -1.65
N GLY A 25 -19.71 -7.77 -0.78
CA GLY A 25 -21.14 -7.43 -0.84
C GLY A 25 -21.66 -6.80 0.46
N SER A 26 -21.81 -5.48 0.44
CA SER A 26 -22.62 -4.66 1.34
C SER A 26 -22.19 -4.52 2.82
N SER A 27 -21.96 -3.28 3.25
CA SER A 27 -22.42 -2.85 4.57
C SER A 27 -22.79 -1.37 4.53
N ASP A 28 -24.09 -1.13 4.41
CA ASP A 28 -24.72 0.10 4.87
C ASP A 28 -24.58 0.18 6.40
N ALA A 29 -23.99 1.27 6.90
CA ALA A 29 -24.16 1.69 8.28
C ALA A 29 -23.88 3.20 8.42
N ALA A 30 -24.96 3.95 8.65
CA ALA A 30 -24.93 5.37 8.93
C ALA A 30 -24.45 5.69 10.36
N GLY A 31 -23.65 6.76 10.50
CA GLY A 31 -23.49 7.59 11.71
C GLY A 31 -22.03 7.79 12.20
N PRO A 32 -21.68 8.87 12.95
CA PRO A 32 -22.49 10.03 13.37
C PRO A 32 -22.00 11.38 12.77
N ARG A 33 -22.94 12.33 12.71
CA ARG A 33 -22.79 13.72 12.27
C ARG A 33 -22.28 14.57 13.45
N VAL A 34 -21.14 15.26 13.32
CA VAL A 34 -20.59 16.17 14.34
C VAL A 34 -20.77 17.63 13.88
N THR A 35 -21.46 18.42 14.69
CA THR A 35 -21.73 19.86 14.51
C THR A 35 -20.59 20.72 15.05
N ARG A 36 -20.40 21.93 14.48
CA ARG A 36 -19.22 22.81 14.68
C ARG A 36 -19.52 24.04 15.57
N ARG A 37 -18.45 24.55 16.22
CA ARG A 37 -18.03 25.95 16.57
C ARG A 37 -17.91 26.19 18.09
N ARG A 38 -17.00 27.00 18.65
CA ARG A 38 -16.16 28.16 18.23
C ARG A 38 -14.76 28.00 18.85
N GLY A 39 -13.66 28.39 18.20
CA GLY A 39 -13.14 29.76 18.14
C GLY A 39 -11.91 29.89 19.06
N GLY A 40 -10.72 30.05 18.48
CA GLY A 40 -9.44 30.12 19.21
C GLY A 40 -8.27 29.85 18.27
N ASP A 41 -8.07 30.77 17.32
CA ASP A 41 -7.06 30.67 16.27
C ASP A 41 -5.65 30.81 16.87
N ILE A 42 -4.78 29.82 16.61
CA ILE A 42 -3.33 30.00 16.63
C ILE A 42 -2.91 30.04 15.17
N VAL A 43 -2.77 31.24 14.63
CA VAL A 43 -2.20 31.47 13.31
C VAL A 43 -0.68 31.34 13.46
N ALA A 44 -0.12 30.23 12.97
CA ALA A 44 1.31 30.17 12.72
C ALA A 44 1.60 31.08 11.52
N ASP A 45 2.22 32.24 11.77
CA ASP A 45 2.76 33.10 10.74
C ASP A 45 3.87 32.35 9.99
N VAL A 46 3.52 31.81 8.83
CA VAL A 46 4.49 31.28 7.85
C VAL A 46 4.70 32.37 6.81
N PRO A 47 5.94 32.87 6.60
CA PRO A 47 6.19 33.92 5.63
C PRO A 47 5.72 33.50 4.23
N SER A 48 4.90 34.34 3.59
CA SER A 48 4.39 34.11 2.24
C SER A 48 5.49 34.29 1.20
N SER A 49 6.34 33.28 1.02
CA SER A 49 7.10 33.15 -0.22
C SER A 49 6.13 32.66 -1.29
N SER A 50 5.96 33.42 -2.37
CA SER A 50 5.17 33.05 -3.55
C SER A 50 5.65 31.70 -4.12
N ARG A 51 5.07 30.60 -3.64
CA ARG A 51 5.20 29.32 -4.31
C ARG A 51 4.06 29.22 -5.29
N ALA A 52 4.41 28.97 -6.56
CA ALA A 52 3.43 28.57 -7.56
C ALA A 52 2.49 27.51 -6.95
N PRO A 53 1.19 27.50 -7.34
CA PRO A 53 0.28 26.48 -6.86
C PRO A 53 0.92 25.11 -7.09
N PRO A 54 0.85 24.20 -6.10
CA PRO A 54 1.43 22.87 -6.28
C PRO A 54 0.86 22.27 -7.56
N PRO A 55 1.70 21.66 -8.41
CA PRO A 55 1.23 21.05 -9.65
C PRO A 55 0.10 20.05 -9.32
N PRO A 56 -0.87 19.87 -10.23
CA PRO A 56 -2.00 18.98 -10.00
C PRO A 56 -1.48 17.58 -9.59
N LEU A 57 -2.01 17.07 -8.48
CA LEU A 57 -1.54 15.86 -7.78
C LEU A 57 -1.77 14.55 -8.54
N GLY A 58 -2.37 14.59 -9.74
CA GLY A 58 -2.77 13.41 -10.52
C GLY A 58 -1.63 12.38 -10.72
N PRO A 59 -0.51 12.75 -11.37
CA PRO A 59 0.61 11.82 -11.57
C PRO A 59 1.26 11.35 -10.25
N MET A 60 1.16 12.17 -9.21
CA MET A 60 1.85 11.96 -7.94
C MET A 60 1.14 10.93 -7.06
N GLU A 61 -0.19 10.91 -7.10
CA GLU A 61 -0.99 9.91 -6.38
C GLU A 61 -0.73 8.50 -6.91
N GLY A 62 -0.67 8.33 -8.23
CA GLY A 62 -0.29 7.05 -8.85
C GLY A 62 1.12 6.60 -8.48
N VAL A 63 2.09 7.52 -8.40
CA VAL A 63 3.46 7.23 -7.93
C VAL A 63 3.45 6.75 -6.47
N ILE A 64 2.67 7.41 -5.61
CA ILE A 64 2.55 7.03 -4.18
C ILE A 64 1.93 5.64 -4.05
N ASP A 65 0.81 5.40 -4.73
CA ASP A 65 0.09 4.13 -4.61
C ASP A 65 0.87 2.97 -5.22
N GLU A 66 1.55 3.18 -6.35
CA GLU A 66 2.44 2.16 -6.93
C GLU A 66 3.65 1.87 -6.03
N THR A 67 4.19 2.91 -5.35
CA THR A 67 5.26 2.72 -4.36
C THR A 67 4.76 1.87 -3.18
N LEU A 68 3.57 2.17 -2.66
CA LEU A 68 2.95 1.43 -1.57
C LEU A 68 2.63 -0.02 -1.97
N ARG A 69 2.30 -0.27 -3.24
CA ARG A 69 2.05 -1.61 -3.78
C ARG A 69 3.30 -2.48 -3.72
N LEU A 70 4.42 -1.99 -4.26
CA LEU A 70 5.69 -2.73 -4.37
C LEU A 70 6.47 -2.81 -3.06
N VAL A 71 6.60 -1.68 -2.35
CA VAL A 71 7.40 -1.61 -1.12
C VAL A 71 6.66 -2.27 0.04
N ASN A 72 5.33 -2.28 0.08
CA ASN A 72 4.49 -2.94 1.08
C ASN A 72 5.18 -3.16 2.45
N VAL A 73 5.26 -2.09 3.25
CA VAL A 73 6.04 -2.01 4.50
C VAL A 73 5.59 -3.03 5.54
N ALA A 74 4.29 -3.33 5.58
CA ALA A 74 3.69 -4.34 6.45
C ALA A 74 3.15 -5.50 5.58
N PRO A 75 4.01 -6.43 5.13
CA PRO A 75 3.63 -7.46 4.16
C PRO A 75 2.62 -8.47 4.69
N MET A 76 2.42 -8.52 6.00
CA MET A 76 1.54 -9.46 6.67
C MET A 76 0.83 -8.82 7.85
N LEU A 77 -0.32 -9.38 8.19
CA LEU A 77 -1.06 -9.08 9.40
C LEU A 77 -1.22 -10.34 10.22
N PHE A 78 -1.45 -10.19 11.52
CA PHE A 78 -1.84 -11.30 12.39
C PHE A 78 -3.27 -11.10 12.85
N ARG A 79 -4.07 -12.15 12.81
CA ARG A 79 -5.45 -12.18 13.30
C ARG A 79 -5.70 -13.47 14.10
N THR A 80 -6.69 -13.41 14.98
CA THR A 80 -7.19 -14.58 15.69
C THR A 80 -8.63 -14.80 15.26
N VAL A 81 -8.97 -16.03 14.92
CA VAL A 81 -10.31 -16.44 14.54
C VAL A 81 -11.19 -16.40 15.80
N LEU A 82 -12.20 -15.52 15.83
CA LEU A 82 -13.03 -15.26 17.02
C LEU A 82 -14.19 -16.26 17.16
N GLN A 83 -14.62 -16.81 16.04
CA GLN A 83 -15.64 -17.85 15.91
C GLN A 83 -15.25 -18.71 14.72
N ASP A 84 -15.67 -19.96 14.73
CA ASP A 84 -15.42 -20.83 13.59
C ASP A 84 -15.96 -20.18 12.30
N VAL A 85 -15.16 -20.22 11.24
CA VAL A 85 -15.51 -19.65 9.94
C VAL A 85 -15.13 -20.61 8.83
N ASP A 86 -16.00 -20.78 7.84
CA ASP A 86 -15.68 -21.45 6.59
C ASP A 86 -15.27 -20.40 5.57
N PHE A 87 -14.07 -20.52 5.03
CA PHE A 87 -13.53 -19.62 4.02
C PHE A 87 -12.77 -20.41 2.97
N SER A 88 -13.08 -20.20 1.70
CA SER A 88 -12.49 -20.91 0.56
C SER A 88 -12.49 -22.44 0.61
N GLY A 89 -13.59 -23.00 1.13
CA GLY A 89 -13.72 -24.45 1.34
C GLY A 89 -12.89 -24.99 2.51
N TYR A 90 -12.29 -24.12 3.33
CA TYR A 90 -11.56 -24.47 4.54
C TYR A 90 -12.30 -24.02 5.79
N ARG A 91 -12.37 -24.92 6.78
CA ARG A 91 -12.85 -24.60 8.12
C ARG A 91 -11.69 -24.01 8.93
N PHE A 92 -11.88 -22.81 9.46
CA PHE A 92 -10.98 -22.16 10.41
C PHE A 92 -11.64 -22.18 11.80
N PRO A 93 -11.18 -23.05 12.72
CA PRO A 93 -11.71 -23.11 14.07
C PRO A 93 -11.41 -21.86 14.89
N LYS A 94 -12.30 -21.54 15.82
CA LYS A 94 -12.10 -20.51 16.85
C LYS A 94 -10.77 -20.71 17.56
N GLY A 95 -10.06 -19.60 17.76
CA GLY A 95 -8.77 -19.54 18.44
C GLY A 95 -7.55 -19.67 17.53
N TRP A 96 -7.72 -20.12 16.28
CA TRP A 96 -6.62 -20.20 15.33
C TRP A 96 -5.99 -18.83 15.06
N LYS A 97 -4.66 -18.83 14.89
CA LYS A 97 -3.90 -17.66 14.45
C LYS A 97 -3.76 -17.73 12.94
N VAL A 98 -4.24 -16.70 12.26
CA VAL A 98 -4.13 -16.57 10.81
C VAL A 98 -3.26 -15.38 10.47
N MET A 99 -2.49 -15.53 9.40
CA MET A 99 -1.53 -14.54 8.96
C MET A 99 -1.77 -14.18 7.49
N PRO A 100 -2.70 -13.25 7.21
CA PRO A 100 -2.92 -12.78 5.84
C PRO A 100 -1.66 -12.12 5.29
N TRP A 101 -1.23 -12.57 4.11
CA TRP A 101 -0.07 -12.03 3.41
C TRP A 101 -0.51 -10.95 2.41
N LEU A 102 -0.52 -9.70 2.85
CA LEU A 102 -1.00 -8.56 2.06
C LEU A 102 -0.19 -8.30 0.79
N ARG A 103 1.07 -8.73 0.74
CA ARG A 103 1.91 -8.53 -0.46
C ARG A 103 1.54 -9.48 -1.61
N ALA A 104 0.92 -10.64 -1.35
CA ALA A 104 0.57 -11.60 -2.40
C ALA A 104 -0.36 -10.99 -3.46
N PRO A 105 -1.53 -10.42 -3.11
CA PRO A 105 -2.43 -9.87 -4.10
C PRO A 105 -1.83 -8.66 -4.84
N HIS A 106 -0.92 -7.92 -4.22
CA HIS A 106 -0.20 -6.82 -4.87
C HIS A 106 0.77 -7.30 -5.97
N MET A 107 1.24 -8.55 -5.89
CA MET A 107 2.20 -9.14 -6.82
C MET A 107 1.55 -10.12 -7.80
N ASP A 108 0.23 -10.23 -7.78
CA ASP A 108 -0.51 -11.13 -8.65
C ASP A 108 -0.91 -10.43 -9.95
N ALA A 109 -0.55 -11.05 -11.08
CA ALA A 109 -0.80 -10.52 -12.42
C ALA A 109 -2.29 -10.42 -12.76
N GLU A 110 -3.15 -11.17 -12.04
CA GLU A 110 -4.59 -11.10 -12.19
C GLU A 110 -5.17 -9.76 -11.71
N TYR A 111 -4.63 -9.22 -10.61
CA TYR A 111 -5.04 -7.92 -10.08
C TYR A 111 -4.19 -6.78 -10.64
N PHE A 112 -2.90 -7.02 -10.89
CA PHE A 112 -1.95 -6.02 -11.36
C PHE A 112 -1.13 -6.56 -12.54
N PRO A 113 -1.48 -6.23 -13.80
CA PRO A 113 -0.70 -6.64 -14.95
C PRO A 113 0.75 -6.15 -14.86
N GLN A 114 1.71 -7.05 -15.17
CA GLN A 114 3.15 -6.82 -14.99
C GLN A 114 3.48 -6.37 -13.55
N PRO A 115 3.15 -7.19 -12.54
CA PRO A 115 3.14 -6.78 -11.13
C PRO A 115 4.53 -6.40 -10.62
N GLU A 116 5.60 -6.93 -11.20
CA GLU A 116 6.98 -6.62 -10.86
C GLU A 116 7.46 -5.24 -11.35
N LYS A 117 6.74 -4.64 -12.30
CA LYS A 117 7.10 -3.33 -12.87
C LYS A 117 6.46 -2.20 -12.08
N PHE A 118 7.23 -1.13 -11.90
CA PHE A 118 6.74 0.13 -11.36
C PHE A 118 6.04 0.91 -12.49
N ILE A 119 4.70 0.93 -12.49
CA ILE A 119 3.88 1.59 -13.50
C ILE A 119 2.87 2.51 -12.80
N PRO A 120 3.22 3.78 -12.50
CA PRO A 120 2.30 4.74 -11.87
C PRO A 120 1.02 5.01 -12.65
N GLU A 121 1.07 4.94 -13.98
CA GLU A 121 -0.05 5.26 -14.86
C GLU A 121 -1.16 4.21 -14.77
N ARG A 122 -0.90 3.04 -14.18
CA ARG A 122 -1.92 2.00 -14.01
C ARG A 122 -3.12 2.51 -13.22
N TRP A 123 -2.90 3.42 -12.27
CA TRP A 123 -3.94 3.95 -11.38
C TRP A 123 -4.96 4.85 -12.09
N ASP A 124 -4.65 5.28 -13.32
CA ASP A 124 -5.59 5.98 -14.19
C ASP A 124 -6.41 5.03 -15.08
N ASP A 125 -6.04 3.74 -15.14
CA ASP A 125 -6.73 2.73 -15.94
C ASP A 125 -7.97 2.20 -15.21
N LYS A 126 -9.14 2.59 -15.72
CA LYS A 126 -10.45 2.18 -15.20
C LYS A 126 -10.72 0.68 -15.33
N ASN A 127 -9.93 -0.05 -16.12
CA ASN A 127 -10.09 -1.49 -16.33
C ASN A 127 -9.34 -2.33 -15.29
N VAL A 128 -8.50 -1.71 -14.45
CA VAL A 128 -7.77 -2.43 -13.41
C VAL A 128 -8.61 -2.49 -12.14
N ASN A 129 -8.86 -3.70 -11.64
CA ASN A 129 -9.57 -3.90 -10.38
C ASN A 129 -8.60 -3.73 -9.19
N PHE A 130 -8.69 -2.58 -8.51
CA PHE A 130 -7.87 -2.26 -7.34
C PHE A 130 -8.44 -2.73 -6.00
N GLU A 131 -9.47 -3.58 -5.95
CA GLU A 131 -10.02 -4.09 -4.69
C GLU A 131 -8.99 -4.81 -3.81
N ALA A 132 -8.02 -5.45 -4.47
CA ALA A 132 -6.86 -6.11 -3.90
C ALA A 132 -5.82 -5.15 -3.29
N PHE A 133 -5.90 -3.85 -3.57
CA PHE A 133 -4.94 -2.86 -3.06
C PHE A 133 -5.24 -2.48 -1.61
N ARG A 134 -4.52 -3.08 -0.67
CA ARG A 134 -4.72 -2.87 0.78
C ARG A 134 -3.40 -2.63 1.52
N PRO A 135 -2.58 -1.62 1.15
CA PRO A 135 -1.26 -1.38 1.76
C PRO A 135 -1.34 -0.97 3.24
N PHE A 136 -2.52 -0.56 3.71
CA PHE A 136 -2.79 -0.15 5.09
C PHE A 136 -3.72 -1.13 5.83
N GLY A 137 -3.93 -2.32 5.28
CA GLY A 137 -4.90 -3.30 5.77
C GLY A 137 -6.35 -2.89 5.50
N GLY A 138 -7.27 -3.43 6.31
CA GLY A 138 -8.71 -3.21 6.16
C GLY A 138 -9.50 -3.45 7.45
N GLY A 139 -10.78 -3.09 7.41
CA GLY A 139 -11.73 -3.22 8.52
C GLY A 139 -11.46 -2.27 9.69
N ALA A 140 -11.96 -2.61 10.88
CA ALA A 140 -11.82 -1.81 12.09
C ALA A 140 -10.37 -1.60 12.57
N ARG A 141 -9.42 -2.37 12.01
CA ARG A 141 -7.97 -2.29 12.31
C ARG A 141 -7.16 -1.76 11.13
N THR A 142 -7.79 -1.03 10.22
CA THR A 142 -7.09 -0.26 9.17
C THR A 142 -6.12 0.71 9.82
N CYS A 143 -4.95 0.94 9.20
CA CYS A 143 -3.94 1.84 9.74
C CYS A 143 -4.51 3.25 9.96
N VAL A 144 -4.51 3.71 11.23
CA VAL A 144 -4.91 5.07 11.60
C VAL A 144 -4.01 6.13 10.97
N GLY A 145 -2.75 5.77 10.71
CA GLY A 145 -1.75 6.63 10.08
C GLY A 145 -1.82 6.69 8.55
N ASN A 146 -2.77 6.02 7.90
CA ASN A 146 -2.85 5.95 6.43
C ASN A 146 -2.80 7.36 5.78
N LYS A 147 -3.74 8.24 6.14
CA LYS A 147 -3.81 9.59 5.56
C LYS A 147 -2.56 10.41 5.87
N PHE A 148 -2.00 10.24 7.06
CA PHE A 148 -0.80 10.94 7.48
C PHE A 148 0.43 10.47 6.69
N ALA A 149 0.60 9.16 6.51
CA ALA A 149 1.69 8.59 5.71
C ALA A 149 1.64 9.07 4.26
N ARG A 150 0.45 9.04 3.63
CA ARG A 150 0.27 9.57 2.26
C ARG A 150 0.63 11.06 2.16
N LEU A 151 0.21 11.87 3.14
CA LEU A 151 0.58 13.28 3.21
C LEU A 151 2.10 13.46 3.32
N GLN A 152 2.76 12.71 4.20
CA GLN A 152 4.22 12.80 4.39
C GLN A 152 4.97 12.45 3.10
N VAL A 153 4.58 11.36 2.42
CA VAL A 153 5.22 10.97 1.15
C VAL A 153 4.94 12.00 0.06
N SER A 154 3.72 12.53 -0.03
CA SER A 154 3.39 13.59 -0.98
C SER A 154 4.24 14.84 -0.77
N VAL A 155 4.36 15.34 0.47
CA VAL A 155 5.19 16.50 0.79
C VAL A 155 6.66 16.23 0.47
N PHE A 156 7.17 15.05 0.85
CA PHE A 156 8.55 14.65 0.57
C PHE A 156 8.85 14.61 -0.92
N LEU A 157 8.04 13.90 -1.70
CA LEU A 157 8.21 13.78 -3.14
C LEU A 157 8.10 15.14 -3.83
N HIS A 158 7.23 16.04 -3.34
CA HIS A 158 7.09 17.39 -3.90
C HIS A 158 8.40 18.15 -3.75
N HIS A 159 8.93 18.23 -2.53
CA HIS A 159 10.18 18.94 -2.26
C HIS A 159 11.39 18.34 -2.97
N VAL A 160 11.50 17.01 -3.00
CA VAL A 160 12.60 16.34 -3.71
C VAL A 160 12.52 16.58 -5.21
N SER A 161 11.32 16.52 -5.80
CA SER A 161 11.16 16.65 -7.26
C SER A 161 11.35 18.08 -7.76
N VAL A 162 10.95 19.10 -6.98
CA VAL A 162 11.06 20.50 -7.40
C VAL A 162 12.36 21.18 -6.96
N GLY A 163 12.98 20.70 -5.87
CA GLY A 163 14.13 21.37 -5.25
C GLY A 163 15.47 20.72 -5.53
N TYR A 164 15.49 19.47 -6.01
CA TYR A 164 16.73 18.70 -6.09
C TYR A 164 16.83 17.90 -7.39
N LYS A 165 18.03 17.87 -7.95
CA LYS A 165 18.48 16.83 -8.86
C LYS A 165 19.14 15.76 -8.03
N TRP A 166 18.75 14.50 -8.22
CA TRP A 166 19.29 13.40 -7.45
C TRP A 166 19.65 12.22 -8.34
N THR A 167 20.61 11.41 -7.88
CA THR A 167 21.06 10.19 -8.57
C THR A 167 21.31 9.10 -7.55
N LEU A 168 20.76 7.91 -7.80
CA LEU A 168 21.09 6.71 -7.04
C LEU A 168 22.51 6.25 -7.44
N LEU A 169 23.40 6.08 -6.46
CA LEU A 169 24.80 5.74 -6.75
C LEU A 169 24.97 4.27 -7.19
N ASN A 170 24.03 3.41 -6.81
CA ASN A 170 24.00 2.00 -7.21
C ASN A 170 22.57 1.59 -7.62
N PRO A 171 22.23 1.73 -8.91
CA PRO A 171 20.91 1.35 -9.42
C PRO A 171 20.62 -0.16 -9.33
N ASP A 172 21.66 -0.98 -9.36
CA ASP A 172 21.56 -2.44 -9.37
C ASP A 172 21.64 -3.06 -7.96
N ALA A 173 21.46 -2.23 -6.92
CA ALA A 173 21.47 -2.68 -5.54
C ALA A 173 20.43 -3.78 -5.33
N LYS A 174 20.86 -4.91 -4.78
CA LYS A 174 19.96 -6.00 -4.41
C LYS A 174 18.96 -5.52 -3.36
N MET A 175 17.72 -5.97 -3.49
CA MET A 175 16.66 -5.67 -2.53
C MET A 175 16.56 -6.76 -1.45
N GLN A 176 16.56 -6.35 -0.19
CA GLN A 176 16.12 -7.17 0.93
C GLN A 176 14.61 -6.94 1.11
N HIS A 177 13.78 -7.99 1.12
CA HIS A 177 12.31 -7.85 1.17
C HIS A 177 11.67 -8.02 2.56
N LEU A 178 12.44 -8.51 3.54
CA LEU A 178 12.01 -8.75 4.92
C LEU A 178 13.03 -8.17 5.91
N PRO A 179 12.61 -7.52 7.01
CA PRO A 179 11.22 -7.35 7.46
C PRO A 179 10.42 -6.34 6.61
N HIS A 180 11.10 -5.40 5.96
CA HIS A 180 10.53 -4.46 5.00
C HIS A 180 11.50 -4.28 3.81
N PRO A 181 10.99 -4.01 2.58
CA PRO A 181 11.80 -3.80 1.40
C PRO A 181 12.75 -2.63 1.53
N LYS A 182 14.04 -2.89 1.33
CA LYS A 182 15.10 -1.89 1.29
C LYS A 182 16.28 -2.36 0.43
N PRO A 183 17.05 -1.45 -0.18
CA PRO A 183 18.34 -1.80 -0.77
C PRO A 183 19.30 -2.33 0.29
N VAL A 184 20.06 -3.38 -0.04
CA VAL A 184 21.02 -4.01 0.89
C VAL A 184 22.17 -3.08 1.26
N ASP A 185 22.56 -2.19 0.34
CA ASP A 185 23.62 -1.19 0.53
C ASP A 185 23.11 0.11 1.20
N GLY A 186 21.83 0.16 1.57
CA GLY A 186 21.20 1.33 2.16
C GLY A 186 20.71 2.37 1.16
N GLY A 187 20.89 2.16 -0.15
CA GLY A 187 20.42 3.07 -1.20
C GLY A 187 21.12 4.43 -1.19
N PRO A 188 22.47 4.47 -1.29
CA PRO A 188 23.21 5.73 -1.25
C PRO A 188 22.83 6.60 -2.46
N MET A 189 22.51 7.87 -2.19
CA MET A 189 22.06 8.84 -3.18
C MET A 189 22.89 10.12 -3.10
N ASN A 190 23.10 10.76 -4.25
CA ASN A 190 23.64 12.11 -4.33
C ASN A 190 22.51 13.11 -4.63
N PHE A 191 22.56 14.28 -4.00
CA PHE A 191 21.60 15.36 -4.18
C PHE A 191 22.32 16.66 -4.54
N ALA A 192 21.80 17.39 -5.51
CA ALA A 192 22.20 18.74 -5.87
C ALA A 192 20.96 19.64 -5.91
N VAL A 193 21.05 20.85 -5.35
CA VAL A 193 19.94 21.80 -5.36
C VAL A 193 19.69 22.27 -6.80
N LEU A 194 18.44 22.29 -7.22
CA LEU A 194 18.03 22.92 -8.48
C LEU A 194 18.03 24.45 -8.25
N ALA A 195 18.94 25.13 -8.94
CA ALA A 195 19.07 26.59 -8.92
C ALA A 195 17.91 27.28 -9.64
#